data_AF-A0A835N0W8-F1
#
_entry.id   AF-A0A835N0W8-F1
#
_cell.length_a   1.000
_cell.length_b   1.000
_cell.length_c   1.000
_cell.angle_alpha   90.00
_cell.angle_beta   90.00
_cell.angle_gamma   90.00
#
_symmetry.space_group_name_H-M   'P 1'
#
loop_
_entity.id
_entity.type
_entity.pdbx_description
1 polymer ?
#
loop_
_entity_poly.entity_id
_entity_poly.type
_entity_poly.pdbx_seq_one_letter_code
_entity_poly.pdbx_strand_id
1 'polypeptide(L)'
;MCDTRLHSTMPNDREADTQRHTVLDTRKRDVKEIRDLLEVLFGLLRSYFSFRFKKTIGFPDSKAPSCPPCICDCPPPLSLLKIAPGLANLSVTDCGGNDPDLKTEMEKQFVDLLTEELKLQEAVAQEHAHHMNITLGEAKRVASQYQREAEKCNAATETCEEARERSEALLIRERKVTSLWEQRARQLGYEGE
;
A
#
# COMPACT_ATOMS: atom_id res chain seq x y z
N MET A 1 -46.46 -10.65 1.14
CA MET A 1 -46.71 -9.82 -0.05
C MET A 1 -45.40 -9.60 -0.76
N CYS A 2 -45.23 -10.24 -1.92
CA CYS A 2 -44.44 -9.78 -3.06
C CYS A 2 -44.76 -10.76 -4.18
N ASP A 3 -45.84 -10.45 -4.88
CA ASP A 3 -46.24 -11.05 -6.14
C ASP A 3 -46.00 -9.96 -7.19
N THR A 4 -45.19 -10.24 -8.21
CA THR A 4 -45.18 -9.46 -9.45
C THR A 4 -44.81 -10.36 -10.62
N ARG A 5 -45.87 -10.84 -11.25
CA ARG A 5 -45.93 -11.44 -12.57
C ARG A 5 -45.43 -10.44 -13.62
N LEU A 6 -44.30 -10.71 -14.26
CA LEU A 6 -43.80 -9.97 -15.43
C LEU A 6 -43.98 -10.87 -16.67
N HIS A 7 -44.99 -10.54 -17.47
CA HIS A 7 -45.22 -11.15 -18.77
C HIS A 7 -44.33 -10.43 -19.78
N SER A 8 -43.18 -11.02 -20.12
CA SER A 8 -42.35 -10.60 -21.25
C SER A 8 -42.36 -11.71 -22.30
N THR A 9 -42.80 -11.35 -23.50
CA THR A 9 -42.62 -12.14 -24.72
C THR A 9 -41.12 -12.39 -24.91
N MET A 10 -40.69 -13.63 -24.69
CA MET A 10 -39.30 -14.07 -24.83
C MET A 10 -38.89 -14.06 -26.32
N PRO A 11 -37.79 -13.38 -26.68
CA PRO A 11 -37.14 -13.58 -27.98
C PRO A 11 -36.64 -15.02 -28.08
N ASN A 12 -36.58 -15.58 -29.30
CA ASN A 12 -36.18 -16.96 -29.59
C ASN A 12 -34.85 -17.33 -28.88
N ASP A 13 -34.91 -18.15 -27.82
CA ASP A 13 -33.80 -18.37 -26.86
C ASP A 13 -32.52 -18.96 -27.49
N ARG A 14 -32.65 -19.72 -28.59
CA ARG A 14 -31.49 -20.24 -29.34
C ARG A 14 -30.61 -19.14 -29.92
N GLU A 15 -31.22 -18.05 -30.37
CA GLU A 15 -30.51 -16.97 -31.05
C GLU A 15 -29.86 -16.06 -30.01
N ALA A 16 -30.54 -15.79 -28.89
CA ALA A 16 -30.01 -15.03 -27.77
C ALA A 16 -28.84 -15.72 -27.04
N ASP A 17 -28.88 -17.06 -26.88
CA ASP A 17 -27.81 -17.82 -26.22
C ASP A 17 -26.61 -18.08 -27.15
N THR A 18 -26.83 -18.29 -28.45
CA THR A 18 -25.74 -18.39 -29.43
C THR A 18 -25.03 -17.04 -29.58
N GLN A 19 -25.77 -15.94 -29.57
CA GLN A 19 -25.21 -14.60 -29.67
C GLN A 19 -24.50 -14.19 -28.36
N ARG A 20 -25.00 -14.60 -27.19
CA ARG A 20 -24.29 -14.39 -25.92
C ARG A 20 -23.02 -15.23 -25.80
N HIS A 21 -23.04 -16.50 -26.22
CA HIS A 21 -21.84 -17.35 -26.20
C HIS A 21 -20.77 -16.86 -27.18
N THR A 22 -21.15 -16.45 -28.39
CA THR A 22 -20.20 -15.90 -29.36
C THR A 22 -19.61 -14.57 -28.88
N VAL A 23 -20.43 -13.68 -28.28
CA VAL A 23 -19.97 -12.40 -27.72
C VAL A 23 -19.09 -12.58 -26.48
N LEU A 24 -19.37 -13.56 -25.61
CA LEU A 24 -18.52 -13.86 -24.45
C LEU A 24 -17.21 -14.52 -24.87
N ASP A 25 -17.22 -15.36 -25.91
CA ASP A 25 -16.03 -16.04 -26.42
C ASP A 25 -15.15 -15.13 -27.29
N THR A 26 -15.73 -14.15 -28.00
CA THR A 26 -14.97 -13.04 -28.60
C THR A 26 -14.40 -12.14 -27.52
N ARG A 27 -15.17 -11.70 -26.53
CA ARG A 27 -14.63 -10.88 -25.43
C ARG A 27 -13.53 -11.59 -24.63
N LYS A 28 -13.61 -12.92 -24.43
CA LYS A 28 -12.53 -13.69 -23.79
C LYS A 28 -11.28 -13.78 -24.66
N ARG A 29 -11.43 -13.92 -25.98
CA ARG A 29 -10.31 -13.84 -26.94
C ARG A 29 -9.70 -12.45 -26.97
N ASP A 30 -10.52 -11.40 -27.00
CA ASP A 30 -10.08 -10.00 -27.01
C ASP A 30 -9.35 -9.64 -25.71
N VAL A 31 -9.85 -10.08 -24.54
CA VAL A 31 -9.16 -9.87 -23.25
C VAL A 31 -7.86 -10.65 -23.18
N LYS A 32 -7.80 -11.87 -23.72
CA LYS A 32 -6.57 -12.65 -23.80
C LYS A 32 -5.55 -12.00 -24.74
N GLU A 33 -5.99 -11.54 -25.91
CA GLU A 33 -5.15 -10.85 -26.89
C GLU A 33 -4.64 -9.51 -26.35
N ILE A 34 -5.49 -8.73 -25.67
CA ILE A 34 -5.09 -7.49 -24.99
C ILE A 34 -4.08 -7.77 -23.87
N ARG A 35 -4.28 -8.83 -23.07
CA ARG A 35 -3.31 -9.23 -22.03
C ARG A 35 -1.98 -9.67 -22.65
N ASP A 36 -2.02 -10.50 -23.70
CA ASP A 36 -0.82 -10.98 -24.38
C ASP A 36 -0.07 -9.82 -25.08
N LEU A 37 -0.80 -8.87 -25.67
CA LEU A 37 -0.25 -7.63 -26.24
C LEU A 37 0.33 -6.72 -25.15
N LEU A 38 -0.33 -6.59 -23.99
CA LEU A 38 0.19 -5.83 -22.85
C LEU A 38 1.48 -6.44 -22.32
N GLU A 39 1.57 -7.76 -22.18
CA GLU A 39 2.81 -8.45 -21.77
C GLU A 39 3.95 -8.22 -22.76
N VAL A 40 3.66 -8.27 -24.07
CA VAL A 40 4.65 -7.94 -25.11
C VAL A 40 5.06 -6.47 -25.04
N LEU A 41 4.13 -5.55 -24.86
CA LEU A 41 4.41 -4.11 -24.72
C LEU A 41 5.23 -3.82 -23.45
N PHE A 42 4.88 -4.42 -22.31
CA PHE A 42 5.65 -4.31 -21.08
C PHE A 42 7.04 -4.91 -21.25
N GLY A 43 7.19 -6.03 -21.96
CA GLY A 43 8.49 -6.62 -22.30
C GLY A 43 9.36 -5.72 -23.19
N LEU A 44 8.77 -5.09 -24.19
CA LEU A 44 9.44 -4.13 -25.08
C LEU A 44 9.79 -2.83 -24.35
N LEU A 45 8.89 -2.30 -23.52
CA LEU A 45 9.14 -1.13 -22.68
C LEU A 45 10.23 -1.41 -21.64
N ARG A 46 10.21 -2.58 -21.00
CA ARG A 46 11.25 -3.00 -20.05
C ARG A 46 12.61 -3.16 -20.73
N SER A 47 12.65 -3.69 -21.95
CA SER A 47 13.86 -3.75 -22.78
C SER A 47 14.37 -2.36 -23.17
N TYR A 48 13.47 -1.48 -23.62
CA TYR A 48 13.77 -0.09 -23.98
C TYR A 48 14.28 0.73 -22.78
N PHE A 49 13.62 0.61 -21.63
CA PHE A 49 14.05 1.26 -20.38
C PHE A 49 15.38 0.70 -19.86
N SER A 50 15.62 -0.61 -19.97
CA SER A 50 16.90 -1.22 -19.57
C SER A 50 18.07 -0.76 -20.46
N PHE A 51 17.83 -0.57 -21.76
CA PHE A 51 18.82 -0.05 -22.69
C PHE A 51 19.08 1.45 -22.46
N ARG A 52 18.05 2.21 -22.06
CA ARG A 52 18.17 3.63 -21.71
C ARG A 52 18.84 3.86 -20.35
N PHE A 53 18.66 2.96 -19.38
CA PHE A 53 19.31 3.02 -18.05
C PHE A 53 20.82 2.70 -18.08
N LYS A 54 21.29 1.88 -19.04
CA LYS A 54 22.73 1.60 -19.19
C LYS A 54 23.57 2.81 -19.66
N LYS A 55 22.94 3.89 -20.15
CA LYS A 55 23.63 5.15 -20.49
C LYS A 55 23.56 6.23 -19.41
N THR A 56 22.90 5.97 -18.28
CA THR A 56 22.80 6.94 -17.17
C THR A 56 22.58 6.17 -15.87
N ILE A 57 23.64 5.58 -15.32
CA ILE A 57 23.58 4.93 -14.01
C ILE A 57 23.87 5.98 -12.94
N GLY A 58 22.81 6.65 -12.48
CA GLY A 58 22.66 7.06 -11.09
C GLY A 58 21.42 6.32 -10.58
N PHE A 59 21.59 5.48 -9.55
CA PHE A 59 20.53 4.66 -8.96
C PHE A 59 19.40 5.54 -8.38
N PRO A 60 18.13 5.38 -8.79
CA PRO A 60 17.00 5.91 -8.03
C PRO A 60 16.42 4.82 -7.13
N ASP A 61 16.31 5.19 -5.87
CA ASP A 61 15.70 4.45 -4.78
C ASP A 61 14.24 4.05 -5.09
N SER A 62 13.82 2.90 -4.59
CA SER A 62 12.53 2.29 -4.87
C SER A 62 11.42 3.08 -4.17
N LYS A 63 10.71 3.95 -4.90
CA LYS A 63 9.49 4.58 -4.38
C LYS A 63 8.35 3.58 -4.28
N ALA A 64 8.28 2.87 -3.15
CA ALA A 64 6.99 2.51 -2.54
C ALA A 64 6.14 3.80 -2.37
N PRO A 65 4.79 3.73 -2.26
CA PRO A 65 3.99 4.91 -1.97
C PRO A 65 4.59 5.59 -0.74
N SER A 66 5.20 6.76 -0.94
CA SER A 66 6.01 7.38 0.11
C SER A 66 5.07 7.67 1.26
N CYS A 67 5.39 7.14 2.44
CA CYS A 67 4.73 7.57 3.66
C CYS A 67 4.72 9.11 3.68
N PRO A 68 3.61 9.75 4.11
CA PRO A 68 3.61 11.19 4.30
C PRO A 68 4.82 11.57 5.17
N PRO A 69 5.43 12.75 4.93
CA PRO A 69 6.60 13.17 5.69
C PRO A 69 6.26 13.08 7.18
N CYS A 70 7.08 12.32 7.91
CA CYS A 70 6.94 12.17 9.34
C CYS A 70 7.05 13.58 9.96
N ILE A 71 6.00 14.04 10.65
CA ILE A 71 6.12 15.19 11.54
C ILE A 71 6.88 14.66 12.75
N CYS A 72 8.20 14.67 12.65
CA CYS A 72 9.07 14.39 13.77
C CYS A 72 9.25 15.72 14.51
N ASP A 73 8.84 15.77 15.77
CA ASP A 73 9.33 16.79 16.72
C ASP A 73 10.80 16.45 17.04
N CYS A 74 11.65 16.56 16.03
CA CYS A 74 13.08 16.45 16.24
C CYS A 74 13.52 17.70 17.01
N PRO A 75 14.24 17.54 18.14
CA PRO A 75 14.83 18.69 18.80
C PRO A 75 15.70 19.44 17.78
N PRO A 76 15.50 20.76 17.60
CA PRO A 76 16.27 21.55 16.64
C PRO A 76 17.78 21.35 16.88
N PRO A 77 18.64 21.27 15.84
CA PRO A 77 20.08 21.25 16.05
C PRO A 77 20.49 22.51 16.82
N LEU A 78 21.11 22.32 17.98
CA LEU A 78 21.33 23.41 18.93
C LEU A 78 22.63 24.14 18.64
N SER A 79 22.48 25.38 18.18
CA SER A 79 23.52 26.39 18.23
C SER A 79 23.70 26.85 19.68
N LEU A 80 24.94 27.00 20.13
CA LEU A 80 25.34 27.50 21.46
C LEU A 80 24.63 28.80 21.87
N LEU A 81 24.19 29.61 20.88
CA LEU A 81 23.38 30.82 21.04
C LEU A 81 21.99 30.61 21.67
N LYS A 82 21.39 29.42 21.56
CA LYS A 82 20.06 29.13 22.14
C LYS A 82 20.13 28.70 23.61
N ILE A 83 21.23 28.05 23.97
CA ILE A 83 21.47 27.51 25.32
C ILE A 83 21.83 28.65 26.28
N ALA A 84 22.57 29.66 25.80
CA ALA A 84 22.83 30.90 26.53
C ALA A 84 22.69 32.11 25.59
N PRO A 85 21.48 32.69 25.44
CA PRO A 85 21.26 33.90 24.64
C PRO A 85 22.14 35.08 25.07
N GLY A 86 22.53 35.12 26.35
CA GLY A 86 23.44 36.10 26.93
C GLY A 86 24.90 35.99 26.47
N LEU A 87 25.28 34.91 25.78
CA LEU A 87 26.65 34.71 25.26
C LEU A 87 26.86 35.33 23.88
N ALA A 88 25.81 35.35 23.04
CA ALA A 88 25.86 35.95 21.70
C ALA A 88 25.86 37.48 21.74
N ASN A 89 25.22 38.05 22.76
CA ASN A 89 25.18 39.47 23.06
C ASN A 89 25.80 39.69 24.44
N LEU A 90 27.13 39.61 24.56
CA LEU A 90 27.89 40.01 25.75
C LEU A 90 27.74 41.52 26.03
N SER A 91 26.53 41.90 26.46
CA SER A 91 26.22 43.05 27.29
C SER A 91 25.42 42.55 28.50
N VAL A 92 25.88 41.45 29.11
CA VAL A 92 25.68 41.32 30.56
C VAL A 92 26.49 42.49 31.12
N THR A 93 25.81 43.53 31.61
CA THR A 93 26.47 44.62 32.33
C THR A 93 27.46 44.01 33.30
N ASP A 94 28.73 44.41 33.21
CA ASP A 94 29.89 43.89 33.93
C ASP A 94 29.70 43.97 35.45
N CYS A 95 28.85 43.08 35.98
CA CYS A 95 28.43 43.06 37.37
C CYS A 95 29.46 42.21 38.11
N GLY A 96 30.37 42.87 38.82
CA GLY A 96 31.44 42.19 39.56
C GLY A 96 32.80 42.11 38.83
N GLY A 97 32.96 42.72 37.65
CA GLY A 97 34.25 42.69 36.92
C GLY A 97 35.44 43.31 37.66
N ASN A 98 35.18 44.14 38.68
CA ASN A 98 36.19 44.74 39.53
C ASN A 98 36.72 43.79 40.63
N ASP A 99 36.05 42.64 40.85
CA ASP A 99 36.45 41.63 41.83
C ASP A 99 36.80 40.31 41.09
N PRO A 100 38.09 39.95 40.98
CA PRO A 100 38.53 38.78 40.23
C PRO A 100 38.04 37.46 40.83
N ASP A 101 37.80 37.40 42.14
CA ASP A 101 37.34 36.18 42.81
C ASP A 101 35.85 35.93 42.52
N LEU A 102 35.03 36.98 42.52
CA LEU A 102 33.61 36.91 42.18
C LEU A 102 33.40 36.52 40.71
N LYS A 103 34.17 37.10 39.79
CA LYS A 103 34.12 36.76 38.37
C LYS A 103 34.44 35.28 38.12
N THR A 104 35.47 34.77 38.77
CA THR A 104 35.89 33.37 38.63
C THR A 104 34.81 32.41 39.14
N GLU A 105 34.14 32.74 40.24
CA GLU A 105 33.06 31.89 40.78
C GLU A 105 31.80 31.90 39.91
N MET A 106 31.44 33.06 39.35
CA MET A 106 30.32 33.17 38.40
C MET A 106 30.57 32.39 37.10
N GLU A 107 31.80 32.42 36.57
CA GLU A 107 32.18 31.63 35.39
C GLU A 107 32.08 30.12 35.66
N LYS A 108 32.48 29.65 36.85
CA LYS A 108 32.32 28.24 37.23
C LYS A 108 30.85 27.81 37.28
N GLN A 109 30.00 28.59 37.94
CA GLN A 109 28.56 28.30 38.02
C GLN A 109 27.94 28.26 36.62
N PHE A 110 28.37 29.15 35.73
CA PHE A 110 27.90 29.16 34.35
C PHE A 110 28.31 27.91 33.56
N VAL A 111 29.56 27.48 33.68
CA VAL A 111 30.05 26.24 33.05
C VAL A 111 29.35 25.00 33.61
N ASP A 112 29.03 25.00 34.90
CA ASP A 112 28.29 23.91 35.55
C ASP A 112 26.86 23.79 34.99
N LEU A 113 26.12 24.91 34.92
CA LEU A 113 24.78 24.94 34.31
C LEU A 113 24.78 24.48 32.84
N LEU A 114 25.75 24.92 32.04
CA LEU A 114 25.88 24.47 30.65
C LEU A 114 26.16 22.97 30.55
N THR A 115 26.95 22.43 31.50
CA THR A 115 27.27 21.01 31.56
C THR A 115 26.03 20.18 31.93
N GLU A 116 25.21 20.67 32.88
CA GLU A 116 23.95 20.02 33.25
C GLU A 116 22.94 20.04 32.09
N GLU A 117 22.77 21.16 31.41
CA GLU A 117 21.86 21.26 30.26
C GLU A 117 22.29 20.31 29.12
N LEU A 118 23.59 20.23 28.82
CA LEU A 118 24.10 19.31 27.79
C LEU A 118 23.87 17.85 28.16
N LYS A 119 24.07 17.48 29.43
CA LYS A 119 23.79 16.12 29.94
C LYS A 119 22.30 15.80 29.88
N LEU A 120 21.44 16.76 30.23
CA LEU A 120 20.00 16.58 30.18
C LEU A 120 19.54 16.32 28.74
N GLN A 121 20.09 17.06 27.78
CA GLN A 121 19.78 16.88 26.36
C GLN A 121 20.26 15.55 25.80
N GLU A 122 21.44 15.07 26.19
CA GLU A 122 21.92 13.74 25.83
C GLU A 122 20.95 12.65 26.33
N ALA A 123 20.49 12.76 27.57
CA ALA A 123 19.53 11.83 28.14
C ALA A 123 18.17 11.86 27.39
N VAL A 124 17.65 13.05 27.09
CA VAL A 124 16.40 13.23 26.33
C VAL A 124 16.54 12.66 24.91
N ALA A 125 17.65 12.91 24.23
CA ALA A 125 17.90 12.39 22.89
C ALA A 125 17.98 10.85 22.90
N GLN A 126 18.64 10.27 23.90
CA GLN A 126 18.74 8.82 24.06
C GLN A 126 17.38 8.18 24.35
N GLU A 127 16.58 8.76 25.25
CA GLU A 127 15.23 8.30 25.55
C GLU A 127 14.33 8.38 24.32
N HIS A 128 14.35 9.51 23.61
CA HIS A 128 13.55 9.70 22.41
C HIS A 128 13.91 8.69 21.32
N ALA A 129 15.20 8.45 21.09
CA ALA A 129 15.67 7.43 20.16
C ALA A 129 15.22 6.01 20.57
N HIS A 130 15.27 5.70 21.87
CA HIS A 130 14.81 4.43 22.40
C HIS A 130 13.30 4.24 22.17
N HIS A 131 12.49 5.24 22.52
CA HIS A 131 11.05 5.23 22.31
C HIS A 131 10.69 5.07 20.82
N MET A 132 11.33 5.85 19.93
CA MET A 132 11.12 5.72 18.49
C MET A 132 11.45 4.33 17.95
N ASN A 133 12.55 3.72 18.41
CA ASN A 133 12.93 2.37 17.98
C ASN A 133 11.90 1.32 18.40
N ILE A 134 11.32 1.44 19.60
CA ILE A 134 10.23 0.57 20.06
C ILE A 134 9.00 0.76 19.17
N THR A 135 8.53 2.00 19.01
CA THR A 135 7.34 2.29 18.18
C THR A 135 7.51 1.82 16.73
N LEU A 136 8.70 2.02 16.15
CA LEU A 136 9.01 1.56 14.81
C LEU A 136 9.01 0.03 14.72
N GLY A 137 9.55 -0.66 15.72
CA GLY A 137 9.52 -2.12 15.81
C GLY A 137 8.09 -2.66 15.86
N GLU A 138 7.23 -2.05 16.66
CA GLU A 138 5.82 -2.41 16.77
C GLU A 138 5.06 -2.16 15.48
N ALA A 139 5.25 -0.99 14.85
CA ALA A 139 4.64 -0.67 13.56
C ALA A 139 5.04 -1.69 12.48
N LYS A 140 6.33 -2.06 12.40
CA LYS A 140 6.82 -3.09 11.49
C LYS A 140 6.19 -4.46 11.77
N ARG A 141 6.06 -4.84 13.04
CA ARG A 141 5.40 -6.10 13.44
C ARG A 141 3.96 -6.12 12.96
N VAL A 142 3.20 -5.06 13.22
CA VAL A 142 1.79 -4.94 12.80
C VAL A 142 1.67 -4.97 11.28
N ALA A 143 2.51 -4.22 10.56
CA ALA A 143 2.53 -4.24 9.09
C ALA A 143 2.81 -5.66 8.54
N SER A 144 3.78 -6.36 9.11
CA SER A 144 4.10 -7.74 8.70
C SER A 144 2.96 -8.74 8.97
N GLN A 145 2.20 -8.52 10.05
CA GLN A 145 1.03 -9.33 10.36
C GLN A 145 -0.09 -9.09 9.34
N TYR A 146 -0.40 -7.83 9.02
CA TYR A 146 -1.38 -7.49 7.99
C TYR A 146 -1.00 -8.07 6.62
N GLN A 147 0.28 -7.99 6.24
CA GLN A 147 0.76 -8.56 4.99
C GLN A 147 0.46 -10.07 4.90
N ARG A 148 0.75 -10.83 5.96
CA ARG A 148 0.48 -12.27 6.00
C ARG A 148 -1.02 -12.59 5.92
N GLU A 149 -1.86 -11.81 6.60
CA GLU A 149 -3.31 -12.01 6.53
C GLU A 149 -3.87 -11.66 5.15
N ALA A 150 -3.34 -10.62 4.50
CA ALA A 150 -3.69 -10.29 3.13
C ALA A 150 -3.33 -11.42 2.15
N GLU A 151 -2.13 -12.02 2.31
CA GLU A 151 -1.70 -13.17 1.51
C GLU A 151 -2.62 -14.39 1.68
N LYS A 152 -3.06 -14.68 2.91
CA LYS A 152 -4.04 -15.74 3.17
C LYS A 152 -5.39 -15.46 2.48
N CYS A 153 -5.89 -14.23 2.56
CA CYS A 153 -7.12 -13.82 1.91
C CYS A 153 -7.04 -13.97 0.39
N ASN A 154 -5.91 -13.55 -0.20
CA ASN A 154 -5.67 -13.69 -1.64
C ASN A 154 -5.68 -15.15 -2.08
N ALA A 155 -4.97 -16.03 -1.36
CA ALA A 155 -4.94 -17.47 -1.67
C ALA A 155 -6.33 -18.12 -1.55
N ALA A 156 -7.11 -17.75 -0.53
CA ALA A 156 -8.48 -18.23 -0.36
C ALA A 156 -9.41 -17.73 -1.49
N THR A 157 -9.25 -16.48 -1.90
CA THR A 157 -10.02 -15.87 -2.99
C THR A 157 -9.70 -16.56 -4.31
N GLU A 158 -8.43 -16.78 -4.63
CA GLU A 158 -8.00 -17.49 -5.84
C GLU A 158 -8.61 -18.89 -5.91
N THR A 159 -8.59 -19.63 -4.79
CA THR A 159 -9.19 -20.97 -4.71
C THR A 159 -10.70 -20.94 -4.93
N CYS A 160 -11.38 -19.95 -4.34
CA CYS A 160 -12.82 -19.78 -4.48
C CYS A 160 -13.21 -19.45 -5.93
N GLU A 161 -12.49 -18.52 -6.55
CA GLU A 161 -12.72 -18.13 -7.94
C GLU A 161 -12.44 -19.28 -8.91
N GLU A 162 -11.38 -20.05 -8.69
CA GLU A 162 -11.12 -21.24 -9.50
C GLU A 162 -12.27 -22.27 -9.39
N ALA A 163 -12.78 -22.51 -8.18
CA ALA A 163 -13.91 -23.41 -7.97
C ALA A 163 -15.20 -22.88 -8.63
N ARG A 164 -15.44 -21.56 -8.58
CA ARG A 164 -16.56 -20.90 -9.26
C ARG A 164 -16.47 -21.10 -10.77
N GLU A 165 -15.31 -20.80 -11.38
CA GLU A 165 -15.08 -20.95 -12.81
C GLU A 165 -15.27 -22.38 -13.29
N ARG A 166 -14.75 -23.36 -12.53
CA ARG A 166 -14.96 -24.80 -12.81
C ARG A 166 -16.44 -25.18 -12.74
N SER A 167 -17.16 -24.70 -11.73
CA SER A 167 -18.58 -24.98 -11.55
C SER A 167 -19.42 -24.39 -12.68
N GLU A 168 -19.14 -23.15 -13.08
CA GLU A 168 -19.79 -22.51 -14.23
C GLU A 168 -19.53 -23.28 -15.53
N ALA A 169 -18.30 -23.73 -15.76
CA ALA A 169 -17.96 -24.53 -16.93
C ALA A 169 -18.71 -25.87 -16.97
N LEU A 170 -18.86 -26.55 -15.83
CA LEU A 170 -19.65 -27.79 -15.74
C LEU A 170 -21.14 -27.52 -15.94
N LEU A 171 -21.68 -26.49 -15.30
CA LEU A 171 -23.10 -26.15 -15.41
C LEU A 171 -23.50 -25.80 -16.86
N ILE A 172 -22.62 -25.13 -17.61
CA ILE A 172 -22.84 -24.87 -19.04
C ILE A 172 -22.90 -26.19 -19.84
N ARG A 173 -22.07 -27.18 -19.52
CA ARG A 173 -22.07 -28.48 -20.22
C ARG A 173 -23.34 -29.27 -19.89
N GLU A 174 -23.71 -29.32 -18.62
CA GLU A 174 -24.94 -29.99 -18.16
C GLU A 174 -26.16 -29.36 -18.83
N ARG A 175 -26.29 -28.03 -18.81
CA ARG A 175 -27.41 -27.33 -19.46
C ARG A 175 -27.54 -27.68 -20.94
N LYS A 176 -26.42 -27.82 -21.67
CA LYS A 176 -26.45 -28.24 -23.09
C LYS A 176 -26.99 -29.67 -23.25
N VAL A 177 -26.55 -30.59 -22.40
CA VAL A 177 -27.03 -31.98 -22.42
C VAL A 177 -28.50 -32.04 -22.04
N THR A 178 -28.92 -31.35 -20.96
CA THR A 178 -30.32 -31.26 -20.54
C THR A 178 -31.20 -30.70 -21.65
N SER A 179 -30.77 -29.64 -22.34
CA SER A 179 -31.52 -29.06 -23.46
C SER A 179 -31.72 -30.06 -24.61
N LEU A 180 -30.71 -30.88 -24.93
CA LEU A 180 -30.84 -31.94 -25.94
C LEU A 180 -31.83 -33.03 -25.51
N TRP A 181 -31.80 -33.42 -24.23
CA TRP A 181 -32.76 -34.38 -23.68
C TRP A 181 -34.19 -33.85 -23.70
N GLU A 182 -34.38 -32.60 -23.30
CA GLU A 182 -35.67 -31.94 -23.34
C GLU A 182 -36.23 -31.86 -24.77
N GLN A 183 -35.39 -31.50 -25.74
CA GLN A 183 -35.80 -31.47 -27.15
C GLN A 183 -36.26 -32.84 -27.65
N ARG A 184 -35.55 -33.91 -27.28
CA ARG A 184 -35.94 -35.29 -27.63
C ARG A 184 -37.23 -35.70 -26.93
N ALA A 185 -37.40 -35.36 -25.67
CA ALA A 185 -38.64 -35.64 -24.94
C ALA A 185 -39.84 -34.95 -25.60
N ARG A 186 -39.71 -33.68 -26.01
CA ARG A 186 -40.75 -32.96 -26.75
C ARG A 186 -41.11 -33.63 -28.07
N GLN A 187 -40.12 -34.17 -28.80
CA GLN A 187 -40.39 -34.93 -30.04
C GLN A 187 -41.18 -36.22 -29.79
N LEU A 188 -41.13 -36.77 -28.58
CA LEU A 188 -41.87 -37.95 -28.16
C LEU A 188 -43.22 -37.61 -27.48
N GLY A 189 -43.65 -36.35 -27.54
CA GLY A 189 -44.94 -35.92 -27.00
C GLY A 189 -44.94 -35.54 -25.52
N TYR A 190 -43.76 -35.32 -24.91
CA TYR A 190 -43.69 -34.74 -23.57
C TYR A 190 -43.98 -33.23 -23.62
N GLU A 191 -45.00 -32.77 -22.89
CA GLU A 191 -45.45 -31.37 -22.90
C GLU A 191 -44.77 -30.47 -21.84
N GLY A 192 -43.94 -31.04 -20.95
CA GLY A 192 -43.35 -30.31 -19.82
C GLY A 192 -44.18 -30.40 -18.54
N GLU A 193 -43.69 -29.77 -17.46
CA GLU A 193 -44.49 -29.38 -16.28
C GLU A 193 -44.97 -27.93 -16.42
#